data_AF-A0AAW1Y494-F1
#
_entry.id   AF-A0AAW1Y494-F1
#
_cell.length_a   1.000
_cell.length_b   1.000
_cell.length_c   1.000
_cell.angle_alpha   90.00
_cell.angle_beta   90.00
_cell.angle_gamma   90.00
#
_symmetry.space_group_name_H-M   'P 1'
#
loop_
_entity.id
_entity.type
_entity.pdbx_description
1 polymer ?
#
loop_
_entity_poly.entity_id
_entity_poly.type
_entity_poly.pdbx_seq_one_letter_code
_entity_poly.pdbx_strand_id
1 'polypeptide(L)'
;MLEVSSAAVEAQNNIDFAEIYANSELYRYEHQELIKELSTPLPGSKDLHFPTKYSQSFPTQCKACFWKQHWSYWRNSQYNAIRFFVTIVIGVLFGVIFWGKGDQLETQQDIVTLWELPILLFFSLEQAMLLLCNLWFRLREQFSTEKERQECIQSCLMHLLR
;
A
#
# COMPACT_ATOMS: atom_id res chain seq x y z
N MET A 1 -19.14 -2.21 -14.61
CA MET A 1 -19.93 -3.29 -13.97
C MET A 1 -20.43 -2.88 -12.59
N LEU A 2 -19.58 -2.29 -11.73
CA LEU A 2 -19.96 -1.80 -10.39
C LEU A 2 -21.06 -0.72 -10.37
N GLU A 3 -21.29 0.03 -11.45
CA GLU A 3 -22.35 1.05 -11.48
C GLU A 3 -23.77 0.47 -11.44
N VAL A 4 -23.96 -0.79 -11.84
CA VAL A 4 -25.29 -1.42 -11.94
C VAL A 4 -25.60 -2.36 -10.76
N SER A 5 -24.57 -2.87 -10.09
CA SER A 5 -24.66 -3.83 -8.98
C SER A 5 -23.99 -3.31 -7.69
N SER A 6 -24.11 -2.01 -7.42
CA SER A 6 -23.57 -1.43 -6.19
C SER A 6 -24.56 -1.54 -5.04
N ALA A 7 -24.06 -1.61 -3.80
CA ALA A 7 -24.88 -1.62 -2.59
C ALA A 7 -25.86 -0.43 -2.50
N ALA A 8 -25.51 0.71 -3.09
CA ALA A 8 -26.41 1.87 -3.17
C ALA A 8 -27.62 1.62 -4.09
N VAL A 9 -27.43 0.91 -5.20
CA VAL A 9 -28.48 0.55 -6.16
C VAL A 9 -29.34 -0.60 -5.62
N GLU A 10 -28.75 -1.54 -4.88
CA GLU A 10 -29.47 -2.60 -4.15
C GLU A 10 -30.41 -2.02 -3.09
N ALA A 11 -29.92 -1.06 -2.28
CA ALA A 11 -30.73 -0.39 -1.27
C ALA A 11 -31.84 0.49 -1.88
N GLN A 12 -31.59 1.12 -3.03
CA GLN A 12 -32.59 1.94 -3.72
C GLN A 12 -33.73 1.12 -4.33
N ASN A 13 -33.41 -0.05 -4.90
CA ASN A 13 -34.40 -0.95 -5.49
C ASN A 13 -34.93 -2.00 -4.50
N ASN A 14 -34.41 -2.02 -3.28
CA ASN A 14 -34.73 -2.97 -2.21
C ASN A 14 -34.61 -4.44 -2.65
N ILE A 15 -33.56 -4.74 -3.43
CA ILE A 15 -33.29 -6.04 -4.03
C ILE A 15 -31.86 -6.47 -3.64
N ASP A 16 -31.71 -7.71 -3.18
CA ASP A 16 -30.42 -8.34 -2.96
C ASP A 16 -30.02 -9.18 -4.19
N PHE A 17 -29.05 -8.70 -4.96
CA PHE A 17 -28.57 -9.41 -6.15
C PHE A 17 -27.83 -10.72 -5.78
N ALA A 18 -27.21 -10.81 -4.59
CA ALA A 18 -26.55 -12.03 -4.14
C ALA A 18 -27.57 -13.13 -3.84
N GLU A 19 -28.71 -12.79 -3.22
CA GLU A 19 -29.81 -13.74 -2.99
C GLU A 19 -30.46 -14.20 -4.31
N ILE A 20 -30.70 -13.29 -5.25
CA ILE A 20 -31.26 -13.64 -6.57
C ILE A 20 -30.30 -14.57 -7.32
N TYR A 21 -29.00 -14.27 -7.32
CA TYR A 21 -28.00 -15.12 -7.96
C TYR A 21 -27.96 -16.51 -7.31
N ALA A 22 -27.96 -16.60 -5.98
CA ALA A 22 -27.95 -17.87 -5.26
C ALA A 22 -29.18 -18.74 -5.53
N ASN A 23 -30.35 -18.12 -5.79
CA ASN A 23 -31.58 -18.82 -6.12
C ASN A 23 -31.77 -19.10 -7.62
N SER A 24 -30.89 -18.57 -8.47
CA SER A 24 -30.97 -18.75 -9.93
C SER A 24 -30.64 -20.18 -10.36
N GLU A 25 -31.25 -20.62 -11.46
CA GLU A 25 -30.93 -21.92 -12.09
C GLU A 25 -29.47 -21.97 -12.57
N LEU A 26 -28.91 -20.82 -12.96
CA LEU A 26 -27.51 -20.67 -13.37
C LEU A 26 -26.53 -21.08 -12.24
N TYR A 27 -26.78 -20.61 -11.00
CA TYR A 27 -25.96 -20.98 -9.85
C TYR A 27 -26.13 -22.46 -9.48
N ARG A 28 -27.33 -23.00 -9.63
CA ARG A 28 -27.64 -24.36 -9.20
C ARG A 28 -27.15 -25.43 -10.17
N TYR A 29 -27.26 -25.20 -11.48
CA TYR A 29 -26.94 -26.21 -12.49
C TYR A 29 -25.57 -25.95 -13.10
N GLU A 30 -25.39 -24.83 -13.81
CA GLU A 30 -24.15 -24.58 -14.54
C GLU A 30 -22.96 -24.36 -13.59
N HIS A 31 -23.12 -23.56 -12.55
CA HIS A 31 -22.02 -23.26 -11.64
C HIS A 31 -21.61 -24.47 -10.78
N GLN A 32 -22.55 -25.31 -10.36
CA GLN A 32 -22.23 -26.54 -9.61
C GLN A 32 -21.54 -27.58 -10.48
N GLU A 33 -21.98 -27.76 -11.73
CA GLU A 33 -21.33 -28.66 -12.67
C GLU A 33 -19.93 -28.17 -13.03
N LEU A 34 -19.78 -26.87 -13.29
CA LEU A 34 -18.48 -26.25 -13.56
C LEU A 34 -17.53 -26.36 -12.36
N ILE A 35 -18.02 -26.15 -11.13
CA ILE A 35 -17.22 -26.39 -9.92
C ILE A 35 -16.79 -27.84 -9.86
N LYS A 36 -17.70 -28.78 -10.14
CA LYS A 36 -17.38 -30.21 -10.06
C LYS A 36 -16.32 -30.60 -11.09
N GLU A 37 -16.42 -30.10 -12.32
CA GLU A 37 -15.44 -30.32 -13.38
C GLU A 37 -14.07 -29.72 -13.03
N LEU A 38 -14.03 -28.46 -12.58
CA LEU A 38 -12.80 -27.77 -12.21
C LEU A 38 -12.16 -28.32 -10.92
N SER A 39 -12.98 -28.84 -10.01
CA SER A 39 -12.51 -29.46 -8.76
C SER A 39 -12.01 -30.88 -8.97
N THR A 40 -12.38 -31.54 -10.07
CA THR A 40 -11.83 -32.84 -10.43
C THR A 40 -10.50 -32.68 -11.15
N PRO A 41 -9.37 -33.06 -10.53
CA PRO A 41 -8.08 -33.03 -11.21
C PRO A 41 -8.07 -33.96 -12.44
N LEU A 42 -7.43 -33.53 -13.52
CA LEU A 42 -7.27 -34.37 -14.71
C LEU A 42 -6.55 -35.68 -14.37
N PRO A 43 -6.97 -36.83 -14.93
CA PRO A 43 -6.29 -38.09 -14.69
C PRO A 43 -4.82 -38.01 -15.13
N GLY A 44 -3.90 -38.08 -14.17
CA GLY A 44 -2.46 -37.93 -14.37
C GLY A 44 -1.86 -36.60 -13.85
N SER A 45 -2.68 -35.67 -13.36
CA SER A 45 -2.16 -34.48 -12.67
C SER A 45 -1.53 -34.86 -11.34
N LYS A 46 -0.35 -34.32 -11.05
CA LYS A 46 0.31 -34.45 -9.74
C LYS A 46 -0.05 -33.23 -8.91
N ASP A 47 -0.26 -33.45 -7.61
CA ASP A 47 -0.46 -32.34 -6.67
C ASP A 47 0.70 -31.35 -6.75
N LEU A 48 0.37 -30.06 -6.70
CA LEU A 48 1.36 -28.99 -6.64
C LEU A 48 2.12 -29.07 -5.32
N HIS A 49 3.29 -29.71 -5.36
CA HIS A 49 4.20 -29.77 -4.23
C HIS A 49 5.20 -28.60 -4.31
N PHE A 50 5.02 -27.62 -3.42
CA PHE A 50 5.99 -26.53 -3.27
C PHE A 50 7.09 -26.95 -2.28
N PRO A 51 8.37 -26.98 -2.69
CA PRO A 51 9.46 -27.37 -1.80
C PRO A 51 9.68 -26.38 -0.65
N THR A 52 9.23 -25.14 -0.81
CA THR A 52 9.36 -24.06 0.17
C THR A 52 8.06 -23.27 0.27
N LYS A 53 7.75 -22.76 1.47
CA LYS A 53 6.57 -21.92 1.73
C LYS A 53 6.52 -20.65 0.87
N TYR A 54 7.69 -20.13 0.47
CA TYR A 54 7.83 -18.92 -0.32
C TYR A 54 8.62 -19.20 -1.61
N SER A 55 8.31 -18.47 -2.68
CA SER A 55 8.96 -18.63 -4.00
C SER A 55 10.42 -18.17 -4.02
N GLN A 56 10.81 -17.27 -3.12
CA GLN A 56 12.16 -16.69 -3.02
C GLN A 56 12.60 -16.59 -1.56
N SER A 57 13.90 -16.62 -1.32
CA SER A 57 14.46 -16.44 0.03
C SER A 57 14.14 -15.05 0.60
N PHE A 58 14.06 -14.95 1.93
CA PHE A 58 13.83 -13.69 2.63
C PHE A 58 14.78 -12.53 2.21
N PRO A 59 16.11 -12.71 2.12
CA PRO A 59 16.99 -11.61 1.73
C PRO A 59 16.73 -11.11 0.29
N THR A 60 16.37 -12.00 -0.63
CA THR A 60 15.99 -11.62 -2.00
C THR A 60 14.74 -10.74 -2.00
N GLN A 61 13.72 -11.11 -1.23
CA GLN A 61 12.50 -10.31 -1.08
C GLN A 61 12.80 -8.96 -0.45
N CYS A 62 13.61 -8.92 0.62
CA CYS A 62 14.02 -7.68 1.26
C CYS A 62 14.73 -6.74 0.28
N LYS A 63 15.69 -7.25 -0.50
CA LYS A 63 16.40 -6.46 -1.53
C LYS A 63 15.43 -5.90 -2.57
N ALA A 64 14.47 -6.71 -3.04
CA ALA A 64 13.46 -6.27 -3.99
C ALA A 64 12.57 -5.16 -3.39
N CYS A 65 12.13 -5.32 -2.14
CA CYS A 65 11.34 -4.31 -1.43
C CYS A 65 12.12 -3.00 -1.26
N PHE A 66 13.39 -3.05 -0.83
CA PHE A 66 14.23 -1.86 -0.70
C PHE A 66 14.44 -1.16 -2.04
N TRP A 67 14.66 -1.92 -3.11
CA TRP A 67 14.81 -1.37 -4.45
C TRP A 67 13.54 -0.66 -4.92
N LYS A 68 12.37 -1.28 -4.72
CA LYS A 68 11.08 -0.70 -5.03
C LYS A 68 10.82 0.56 -4.22
N GLN A 69 11.12 0.54 -2.92
CA GLN A 69 11.02 1.70 -2.05
C GLN A 69 11.91 2.85 -2.52
N HIS A 70 13.17 2.56 -2.86
CA HIS A 70 14.13 3.54 -3.35
C HIS A 70 13.63 4.22 -4.63
N TRP A 71 13.23 3.43 -5.62
CA TRP A 71 12.72 3.98 -6.89
C TRP A 71 11.43 4.77 -6.71
N SER A 72 10.51 4.30 -5.86
CA SER A 72 9.29 5.04 -5.56
C SER A 72 9.60 6.37 -4.88
N TYR A 73 10.53 6.38 -3.94
CA TYR A 73 10.96 7.58 -3.23
C TYR A 73 11.54 8.63 -4.18
N TRP A 74 12.43 8.23 -5.09
CA TRP A 74 13.06 9.14 -6.05
C TRP A 74 12.11 9.61 -7.16
N ARG A 75 11.07 8.85 -7.50
CA ARG A 75 10.11 9.22 -8.54
C ARG A 75 9.18 10.37 -8.12
N ASN A 76 9.03 10.62 -6.81
CA ASN A 76 8.28 11.77 -6.28
C ASN A 76 9.19 12.98 -6.02
N SER A 77 9.83 13.48 -7.10
CA SER A 77 10.79 14.58 -7.03
C SER A 77 10.19 15.87 -6.46
N GLN A 78 8.91 16.17 -6.76
CA GLN A 78 8.23 17.38 -6.25
C GLN A 78 8.08 17.36 -4.73
N TYR A 79 7.67 16.23 -4.15
CA TYR A 79 7.56 16.08 -2.70
C TYR A 79 8.92 16.22 -2.00
N ASN A 80 9.96 15.59 -2.58
CA ASN A 80 11.31 15.68 -2.05
C ASN A 80 11.86 17.10 -2.11
N ALA A 81 11.60 17.85 -3.19
CA ALA A 81 12.03 19.24 -3.32
C ALA A 81 11.39 20.15 -2.26
N ILE A 82 10.08 20.02 -2.06
CA ILE A 82 9.35 20.77 -1.01
C ILE A 82 9.92 20.44 0.37
N ARG A 83 10.17 19.16 0.64
CA ARG A 83 10.78 18.70 1.89
C ARG A 83 12.13 19.39 2.13
N PHE A 84 13.05 19.34 1.16
CA PHE A 84 14.36 19.98 1.30
C PHE A 84 14.24 21.49 1.50
N PHE A 85 13.37 22.15 0.75
CA PHE A 85 13.14 23.58 0.89
C PHE A 85 12.66 23.95 2.30
N VAL A 86 11.64 23.26 2.81
CA VAL A 86 11.09 23.49 4.15
C VAL A 86 12.15 23.22 5.22
N THR A 87 12.94 22.15 5.10
CA THR A 87 14.04 21.85 6.02
C THR A 87 15.09 22.97 6.05
N ILE A 88 15.47 23.51 4.89
CA ILE A 88 16.43 24.62 4.81
C ILE A 88 15.85 25.88 5.46
N VAL A 89 14.60 26.23 5.16
CA VAL A 89 13.94 27.42 5.74
C VAL A 89 13.86 27.30 7.26
N ILE A 90 13.43 26.15 7.79
CA ILE A 90 13.35 25.90 9.23
C ILE A 90 14.74 25.98 9.88
N GLY A 91 15.76 25.37 9.25
CA GLY A 91 17.14 25.43 9.72
C GLY A 91 17.68 26.86 9.79
N VAL A 92 17.41 27.68 8.77
CA VAL A 92 17.79 29.09 8.75
C VAL A 92 17.04 29.88 9.83
N LEU A 93 15.74 29.67 10.00
CA LEU A 93 14.94 30.35 11.03
C LEU A 93 15.48 30.05 12.43
N PHE A 94 15.76 28.78 12.74
CA PHE A 94 16.38 28.43 14.02
C PHE A 94 17.79 29.03 14.15
N GLY A 95 18.60 29.01 13.09
CA GLY A 95 19.91 29.64 13.07
C GLY A 95 19.85 31.14 13.39
N VAL A 96 18.83 31.85 12.89
CA VAL A 96 18.62 33.28 13.15
C VAL A 96 18.05 33.53 14.56
N ILE A 97 17.08 32.73 15.02
CA ILE A 97 16.47 32.88 16.35
C ILE A 97 17.48 32.66 17.48
N PHE A 98 18.40 31.71 17.28
CA PHE A 98 19.46 31.41 18.24
C PHE A 98 20.77 32.15 17.94
N TRP A 99 20.78 33.04 16.94
CA TRP A 99 21.92 33.88 16.64
C TRP A 99 22.24 34.79 17.84
N GLY A 100 23.44 34.67 18.39
CA GLY A 100 23.88 35.50 19.52
C GLY A 100 23.29 35.12 20.89
N LYS A 101 22.45 34.08 20.99
CA LYS A 101 21.96 33.55 22.28
C LYS A 101 23.02 32.77 23.08
N GLY A 102 24.17 32.47 22.47
CA GLY A 102 25.27 31.72 23.10
C GLY A 102 25.94 32.41 24.29
N ASP A 103 25.92 33.75 24.33
CA ASP A 103 26.57 34.54 25.39
C ASP A 103 25.70 34.67 26.68
N GLN A 104 24.43 34.25 26.64
CA GLN A 104 23.48 34.35 27.77
C GLN A 104 23.03 32.99 28.32
N LEU A 105 23.73 31.90 27.97
CA LEU A 105 23.44 30.55 28.48
C LEU A 105 23.96 30.36 29.92
N GLU A 106 23.39 31.07 30.88
CA GLU A 106 23.81 30.97 32.29
C GLU A 106 23.16 29.77 33.01
N THR A 107 22.01 29.27 32.52
CA THR A 107 21.24 28.23 33.21
C THR A 107 21.11 26.94 32.39
N GLN A 108 21.23 25.77 33.04
CA GLN A 108 21.04 24.44 32.42
C GLN A 108 19.70 24.30 31.69
N GLN A 109 18.65 24.97 32.17
CA GLN A 109 17.31 24.96 31.56
C GLN A 109 17.28 25.64 30.18
N ASP A 110 18.11 26.67 29.94
CA ASP A 110 18.19 27.34 28.65
C ASP A 110 18.85 26.45 27.60
N ILE A 111 19.84 25.65 28.02
CA ILE A 111 20.51 24.66 27.17
C ILE A 111 19.53 23.51 26.85
N VAL A 112 18.81 22.97 27.83
CA VAL A 112 17.85 21.89 27.55
C VAL A 112 16.74 22.38 26.61
N THR A 113 16.20 23.58 26.83
CA THR A 113 15.16 24.20 25.97
C THR A 113 15.66 24.48 24.55
N LEU A 114 16.92 24.91 24.39
CA LEU A 114 17.56 25.19 23.10
C LEU A 114 17.69 23.94 22.22
N TRP A 115 17.94 22.77 22.81
CA TRP A 115 18.21 21.55 22.04
C TRP A 115 16.97 20.67 21.91
N GLU A 116 16.23 20.45 23.00
CA GLU A 116 15.14 19.46 23.00
C GLU A 116 13.95 19.88 22.14
N LEU A 117 13.50 21.13 22.22
CA LEU A 117 12.32 21.61 21.49
C LEU A 117 12.49 21.61 19.97
N PRO A 118 13.59 22.16 19.40
CA PRO A 118 13.80 22.13 17.95
C PRO A 118 14.00 20.72 17.42
N ILE A 119 14.72 19.87 18.16
CA ILE A 119 14.96 18.48 17.78
C ILE A 119 13.63 17.71 17.77
N LEU A 120 12.83 17.79 18.84
CA LEU A 120 11.55 17.07 18.91
C LEU A 120 10.55 17.52 17.83
N LEU A 121 10.47 18.82 17.55
CA LEU A 121 9.62 19.35 16.47
C LEU A 121 10.09 18.88 15.09
N PHE A 122 11.40 18.93 14.84
CA PHE A 122 11.98 18.48 13.58
C PHE A 122 11.76 16.97 13.35
N PHE A 123 12.04 16.14 14.36
CA PHE A 123 11.82 14.70 14.30
C PHE A 123 10.34 14.34 14.14
N SER A 124 9.44 15.05 14.81
CA SER A 124 7.99 14.82 14.69
C SER A 124 7.47 15.14 13.29
N LEU A 125 7.94 16.24 12.69
CA LEU A 125 7.56 16.64 11.33
C LEU A 125 8.12 15.67 10.27
N GLU A 126 9.35 15.20 10.43
CA GLU A 126 9.92 14.19 9.52
C GLU A 126 9.20 12.84 9.63
N GLN A 127 8.85 12.40 10.84
CA GLN A 127 8.14 11.14 11.06
C GLN A 127 6.72 11.16 10.52
N ALA A 128 5.97 12.26 10.71
CA ALA A 128 4.64 12.44 10.12
C ALA A 128 4.69 12.37 8.59
N MET A 129 5.69 13.00 7.99
CA MET A 129 5.89 13.02 6.54
C MET A 129 6.31 11.65 5.98
N LEU A 130 7.13 10.88 6.71
CA LEU A 130 7.46 9.49 6.38
C LEU A 130 6.26 8.56 6.53
N LEU A 131 5.43 8.75 7.56
CA LEU A 131 4.19 7.99 7.75
C LEU A 131 3.21 8.23 6.59
N LEU A 132 3.01 9.48 6.17
CA LEU A 132 2.18 9.80 5.01
C LEU A 132 2.74 9.21 3.72
N CYS A 133 4.06 9.25 3.52
CA CYS A 133 4.70 8.63 2.36
C CYS A 133 4.53 7.09 2.37
N ASN A 134 4.67 6.45 3.53
CA ASN A 134 4.49 5.00 3.70
C ASN A 134 3.03 4.59 3.55
N LEU A 135 2.09 5.41 4.04
CA LEU A 135 0.65 5.19 3.86
C LEU A 135 0.26 5.31 2.39
N TRP A 136 0.73 6.36 1.72
CA TRP A 136 0.55 6.54 0.27
C TRP A 136 1.17 5.39 -0.51
N PHE A 137 2.37 4.95 -0.13
CA PHE A 137 3.03 3.80 -0.75
C PHE A 137 2.23 2.51 -0.55
N ARG A 138 1.77 2.21 0.68
CA ARG A 138 0.91 1.04 0.92
C ARG A 138 -0.37 1.09 0.11
N LEU A 139 -1.04 2.24 0.05
CA LEU A 139 -2.26 2.40 -0.74
C LEU A 139 -1.97 2.16 -2.22
N ARG A 140 -0.88 2.71 -2.75
CA ARG A 140 -0.46 2.49 -4.14
C ARG A 140 -0.08 1.03 -4.42
N GLU A 141 0.58 0.37 -3.48
CA GLU A 141 0.95 -1.05 -3.56
C GLU A 141 -0.29 -1.94 -3.61
N GLN A 142 -1.29 -1.66 -2.77
CA GLN A 142 -2.59 -2.37 -2.76
C GLN A 142 -3.31 -2.22 -4.10
N PHE A 143 -3.42 -0.99 -4.63
CA PHE A 143 -4.02 -0.76 -5.94
C PHE A 143 -3.26 -1.47 -7.08
N SER A 144 -1.93 -1.48 -7.04
CA SER A 144 -1.11 -2.14 -8.06
C SER A 144 -1.23 -3.66 -8.01
N THR A 145 -1.22 -4.25 -6.82
CA THR A 145 -1.36 -5.71 -6.65
C THR A 145 -2.77 -6.17 -6.99
N GLU A 146 -3.80 -5.38 -6.71
CA GLU A 146 -5.17 -5.69 -7.09
C GLU A 146 -5.36 -5.67 -8.61
N LYS A 147 -4.73 -4.70 -9.29
CA LYS A 147 -4.69 -4.63 -10.76
C LYS A 147 -3.96 -5.83 -11.39
N GLU A 148 -2.76 -6.17 -10.91
CA GLU A 148 -2.02 -7.35 -11.40
C GLU A 148 -2.77 -8.66 -11.14
N ARG A 149 -3.47 -8.77 -10.00
CA ARG A 149 -4.28 -9.95 -9.68
C ARG A 149 -5.44 -10.09 -10.67
N GLN A 150 -6.12 -8.99 -11.01
CA GLN A 150 -7.19 -9.01 -12.00
C GLN A 150 -6.68 -9.36 -13.40
N GLU A 151 -5.55 -8.80 -13.83
CA GLU A 151 -4.93 -9.12 -15.12
C GLU A 151 -4.52 -10.61 -15.20
N CYS A 152 -3.99 -11.18 -14.11
CA CYS A 152 -3.62 -12.59 -14.04
C CYS A 152 -4.84 -13.52 -14.07
N ILE A 153 -5.91 -13.19 -13.31
CA ILE A 153 -7.17 -13.93 -13.33
C ILE A 153 -7.78 -13.90 -14.74
N GLN A 154 -7.81 -12.73 -15.39
CA GLN A 154 -8.37 -12.55 -16.72
C GLN A 154 -7.56 -13.27 -17.81
N SER A 155 -6.23 -13.34 -17.65
CA SER A 155 -5.34 -14.12 -18.51
C SER A 155 -5.55 -15.63 -18.34
N CYS A 156 -5.69 -16.13 -17.11
CA CYS A 156 -6.04 -17.52 -16.84
C CYS A 156 -7.43 -17.90 -17.40
N LEU A 157 -8.42 -17.02 -17.23
CA LEU A 157 -9.77 -17.24 -17.76
C LEU A 157 -9.78 -17.35 -19.29
N MET A 158 -9.03 -16.48 -19.97
CA MET A 158 -8.84 -16.51 -21.42
C MET A 158 -8.15 -17.78 -21.91
N HIS A 159 -7.23 -18.34 -21.13
CA HIS A 159 -6.55 -19.60 -21.45
C HIS A 159 -7.41 -20.84 -21.18
N LEU A 160 -8.36 -20.78 -20.24
CA LEU A 160 -9.32 -21.86 -19.95
C LEU A 160 -10.51 -21.88 -20.90
N LEU A 161 -10.86 -20.74 -21.51
CA LEU A 161 -11.95 -20.60 -22.48
C LEU A 161 -11.55 -20.91 -23.94
N ARG A 162 -10.38 -21.52 -24.15
CA ARG A 162 -9.84 -21.90 -25.46
C ARG A 162 -9.51 -23.38 -25.51
#